data_AF-A0A1Z4F511-F1
#
_entry.id   AF-A0A1Z4F511-F1
#
_cell.length_a   1.000
_cell.length_b   1.000
_cell.length_c   1.000
_cell.angle_alpha   90.00
_cell.angle_beta   90.00
_cell.angle_gamma   90.00
#
_symmetry.space_group_name_H-M   'P 1'
#
loop_
_entity.id
_entity.type
_entity.pdbx_description
1 polymer ?
#
loop_
_entity_poly.entity_id
_entity_poly.type
_entity_poly.pdbx_seq_one_letter_code
_entity_poly.pdbx_strand_id
1 'polypeptide(L)'
;ALGGLSLTFGGVLFMHNYEGGGALLSLGVLTILYVMFTWWRDIIREALFEGQHTIAVQQGLRMGMILFIVSEVMFFFAFFWAFFSSSI
;
A
#
# COMPACT_ATOMS: atom_id res chain seq x y z
N ALA A 1 4.07 -8.54 7.87
CA ALA A 1 2.99 -9.55 8.07
C ALA A 1 1.95 -9.08 9.09
N LEU A 2 2.33 -8.77 10.33
CA LEU A 2 1.37 -8.41 11.39
C LEU A 2 0.48 -7.18 11.10
N GLY A 3 1.03 -6.11 10.49
CA GLY A 3 0.24 -4.92 10.16
C GLY A 3 -0.86 -5.18 9.13
N GLY A 4 -0.52 -5.83 8.01
CA GLY A 4 -1.52 -6.22 7.00
C GLY A 4 -2.57 -7.19 7.52
N LEU A 5 -2.15 -8.18 8.33
CA LEU A 5 -3.06 -9.16 8.93
C LEU A 5 -4.02 -8.51 9.94
N SER A 6 -3.52 -7.62 10.81
CA SER A 6 -4.36 -6.89 11.76
C SER A 6 -5.33 -5.92 11.05
N LEU A 7 -4.93 -5.31 9.93
CA LEU A 7 -5.82 -4.49 9.11
C LEU A 7 -6.98 -5.30 8.53
N THR A 8 -6.70 -6.46 7.93
CA THR A 8 -7.74 -7.28 7.28
C THR A 8 -8.68 -7.91 8.30
N PHE A 9 -8.16 -8.56 9.35
CA PHE A 9 -8.99 -9.12 10.42
C PHE A 9 -9.73 -8.03 11.20
N GLY A 10 -9.06 -6.92 11.53
CA GLY A 10 -9.67 -5.78 12.19
C GLY A 10 -10.80 -5.17 11.37
N GLY A 11 -10.64 -5.06 10.05
CA GLY A 11 -11.67 -4.58 9.14
C GLY A 11 -12.90 -5.49 9.10
N VAL A 12 -12.70 -6.81 8.99
CA VAL A 12 -13.80 -7.79 9.03
C VAL A 12 -14.54 -7.72 10.36
N LEU A 13 -13.82 -7.73 11.48
CA LEU A 13 -14.43 -7.66 12.82
C LEU A 13 -15.19 -6.35 13.04
N PHE A 14 -14.67 -5.23 12.54
CA PHE A 14 -15.34 -3.93 12.59
C PHE A 14 -16.64 -3.93 11.77
N MET A 15 -16.61 -4.44 10.54
CA MET A 15 -17.80 -4.51 9.67
C MET A 15 -18.90 -5.42 10.25
N HIS A 16 -18.54 -6.43 11.05
CA HIS A 16 -19.48 -7.36 11.69
C HIS A 16 -19.86 -6.98 13.13
N ASN A 17 -19.48 -5.80 13.62
CA ASN A 17 -19.77 -5.30 14.98
C ASN A 17 -19.27 -6.22 16.13
N TYR A 18 -18.11 -6.87 15.96
CA TYR A 18 -17.47 -7.58 17.07
C TYR A 18 -16.76 -6.61 18.02
N GLU A 19 -16.82 -6.92 19.33
CA GLU A 19 -16.10 -6.15 20.35
C GLU A 19 -14.59 -6.16 20.08
N GLY A 20 -13.95 -4.99 20.19
CA GLY A 20 -12.52 -4.83 19.94
C GLY A 20 -12.11 -4.76 18.45
N GLY A 21 -13.03 -4.96 17.50
CA GLY A 21 -12.72 -4.91 16.06
C GLY A 21 -12.17 -3.56 15.60
N GLY A 22 -12.77 -2.45 16.06
CA GLY A 22 -12.29 -1.09 15.75
C GLY A 22 -10.89 -0.80 16.32
N ALA A 23 -10.58 -1.30 17.53
CA ALA A 23 -9.26 -1.15 18.13
C ALA A 23 -8.20 -1.92 17.31
N LEU A 24 -8.50 -3.16 16.91
CA LEU A 24 -7.61 -3.97 16.08
C LEU A 24 -7.38 -3.34 14.70
N LEU A 25 -8.43 -2.78 14.08
CA LEU A 25 -8.33 -2.05 12.82
C LEU A 25 -7.40 -0.83 12.95
N SER A 26 -7.60 -0.02 13.99
CA SER A 26 -6.78 1.17 14.24
C SER A 26 -5.31 0.83 14.47
N LEU A 27 -5.03 -0.26 15.20
CA LEU A 27 -3.69 -0.79 15.41
C LEU A 27 -3.07 -1.26 14.08
N GLY A 28 -3.84 -1.94 13.22
CA GLY A 28 -3.39 -2.34 11.89
C GLY A 28 -2.99 -1.14 11.02
N VAL A 29 -3.81 -0.08 10.99
CA VAL A 29 -3.47 1.16 10.27
C VAL A 29 -2.19 1.79 10.80
N LEU A 30 -2.08 1.98 12.13
CA LEU A 30 -0.92 2.63 12.74
C LEU A 30 0.38 1.84 12.49
N THR A 31 0.32 0.51 12.59
CA THR A 31 1.48 -0.34 12.34
C THR A 31 1.92 -0.30 10.87
N ILE A 32 0.99 -0.27 9.91
CA ILE A 32 1.33 -0.11 8.48
C ILE A 32 2.00 1.25 8.25
N LEU A 33 1.43 2.34 8.77
CA LEU A 33 2.01 3.68 8.62
C LEU A 33 3.42 3.76 9.22
N TYR A 34 3.62 3.18 10.40
CA TYR A 34 4.93 3.11 11.04
C TYR A 34 5.94 2.34 10.18
N VAL A 35 5.57 1.16 9.66
CA VAL A 35 6.45 0.36 8.81
C VAL A 35 6.80 1.11 7.51
N MET A 36 5.82 1.73 6.83
CA MET A 36 6.09 2.52 5.63
C MET A 36 7.07 3.66 5.90
N PHE A 37 6.89 4.40 7.01
CA PHE A 37 7.79 5.46 7.40
C PHE A 37 9.22 4.94 7.64
N THR A 38 9.37 3.87 8.41
CA THR A 38 10.70 3.30 8.68
C THR A 38 11.36 2.75 7.41
N TRP A 39 10.57 2.15 6.51
CA TRP A 39 11.08 1.58 5.27
C TRP A 39 11.55 2.65 4.30
N TRP A 40 10.76 3.71 4.08
CA TRP A 40 11.20 4.82 3.23
C TRP A 40 12.40 5.56 3.78
N ARG A 41 12.47 5.75 5.11
CA ARG A 41 13.65 6.29 5.77
C ARG A 41 14.89 5.46 5.44
N ASP A 42 14.79 4.13 5.45
CA ASP A 42 15.92 3.26 5.18
C ASP A 42 16.30 3.27 3.69
N ILE A 43 15.33 3.30 2.76
CA ILE A 43 15.61 3.52 1.33
C ILE A 43 16.35 4.84 1.08
N ILE A 44 15.94 5.93 1.77
CA ILE A 44 16.62 7.23 1.64
C ILE A 44 18.07 7.12 2.15
N ARG A 45 18.32 6.34 3.20
CA ARG A 45 19.67 6.15 3.74
C ARG A 45 20.55 5.35 2.78
N GLU A 46 20.03 4.25 2.24
CA GLU A 46 20.71 3.43 1.22
C GLU A 46 21.09 4.27 -0.01
N ALA A 47 20.20 5.19 -0.41
CA ALA A 47 20.42 6.08 -1.54
C ALA A 47 21.48 7.16 -1.26
N LEU A 48 21.34 7.90 -0.15
CA LEU A 48 22.11 9.12 0.09
C LEU A 48 23.43 8.87 0.82
N PHE A 49 23.45 7.95 1.78
CA PHE A 49 24.60 7.75 2.67
C PHE A 49 25.43 6.51 2.30
N GLU A 50 24.81 5.47 1.73
CA GLU A 50 25.50 4.22 1.39
C GLU A 50 25.81 4.08 -0.11
N GLY A 51 25.25 4.94 -0.97
CA GLY A 51 25.53 4.98 -2.40
C GLY A 51 25.07 3.75 -3.18
N GLN A 52 24.11 2.97 -2.67
CA GLN A 52 23.68 1.69 -3.24
C GLN A 52 22.83 1.84 -4.53
N HIS A 53 22.39 3.06 -4.85
CA HIS A 53 21.56 3.36 -6.01
C HIS A 53 22.38 3.50 -7.31
N THR A 54 22.95 2.39 -7.78
CA THR A 54 23.61 2.32 -9.09
C THR A 54 22.65 2.64 -10.24
N ILE A 55 23.18 2.93 -11.44
CA ILE A 55 22.36 3.26 -12.63
C ILE A 55 21.31 2.18 -12.92
N ALA A 56 21.68 0.90 -12.79
CA ALA A 56 20.77 -0.22 -13.00
C ALA A 56 19.62 -0.21 -11.96
N VAL A 57 19.91 0.07 -10.68
CA VAL A 57 18.89 0.17 -9.61
C VAL A 57 17.95 1.34 -9.88
N GLN A 58 18.47 2.49 -10.28
CA GLN A 58 17.64 3.66 -10.60
C GLN A 58 16.70 3.42 -11.79
N GLN A 59 17.19 2.72 -12.82
CA GLN A 59 16.35 2.28 -13.95
C GLN A 59 15.26 1.31 -13.49
N GLY A 60 15.61 0.37 -12.61
CA GLY A 60 14.66 -0.55 -11.98
C GLY A 60 13.56 0.16 -11.19
N LEU A 61 13.92 1.14 -10.35
CA LEU A 61 12.96 1.95 -9.59
C LEU A 61 12.03 2.75 -10.51
N ARG A 62 12.56 3.32 -11.60
CA ARG A 62 11.75 4.02 -12.61
C ARG A 62 10.74 3.08 -13.27
N MET A 63 11.20 1.90 -13.69
CA MET A 63 10.31 0.90 -14.29
C MET A 63 9.25 0.42 -13.29
N GLY A 64 9.63 0.19 -12.04
CA GLY A 64 8.71 -0.17 -10.96
C GLY A 64 7.63 0.89 -10.75
N MET A 65 7.99 2.18 -10.75
CA MET A 65 7.02 3.27 -10.63
C MET A 65 6.07 3.34 -11.83
N ILE A 66 6.57 3.13 -13.05
CA ILE A 66 5.72 3.08 -14.25
C ILE A 66 4.70 1.94 -14.13
N LEU A 67 5.14 0.74 -13.74
CA LEU A 67 4.26 -0.42 -13.58
C LEU A 67 3.21 -0.18 -12.47
N PHE A 68 3.61 0.42 -11.35
CA PHE A 68 2.69 0.79 -10.27
C PHE A 68 1.61 1.78 -10.75
N ILE A 69 1.99 2.83 -11.49
CA ILE A 69 1.02 3.78 -12.06
C ILE A 69 0.08 3.08 -13.04
N VAL A 70 0.60 2.19 -13.90
CA VAL A 70 -0.24 1.41 -14.83
C VAL A 70 -1.25 0.54 -14.09
N SER A 71 -0.87 -0.09 -12.97
CA SER A 71 -1.83 -0.86 -12.15
C SER A 71 -2.93 0.02 -11.55
N GLU A 72 -2.60 1.24 -11.11
CA GLU A 72 -3.60 2.19 -10.59
C GLU A 72 -4.57 2.66 -11.69
N VAL A 73 -4.07 2.94 -12.90
CA VAL A 73 -4.92 3.28 -14.06
C VAL A 73 -5.92 2.15 -14.33
N MET A 74 -5.48 0.89 -14.31
CA MET A 74 -6.36 -0.26 -14.50
C MET A 74 -7.35 -0.46 -13.34
N PHE A 75 -6.95 -0.16 -12.10
CA PHE A 75 -7.85 -0.16 -10.95
C PHE A 75 -8.99 0.86 -11.13
N PHE A 76 -8.69 2.10 -11.52
CA PHE A 76 -9.72 3.11 -11.82
C PHE A 76 -10.55 2.76 -13.05
N PHE A 77 -9.95 2.16 -14.07
CA PHE A 77 -10.66 1.66 -15.25
C PHE A 77 -11.79 0.69 -14.88
N ALA A 78 -11.59 -0.19 -13.88
CA ALA A 78 -12.64 -1.10 -13.42
C ALA A 78 -13.87 -0.36 -12.86
N PHE A 79 -13.69 0.77 -12.17
CA PHE A 79 -14.81 1.59 -11.69
C PHE A 79 -15.54 2.30 -12.85
N PHE A 80 -14.81 2.81 -13.83
CA PHE A 80 -15.43 3.39 -15.03
C PHE A 80 -16.23 2.33 -15.80
N TRP A 81 -15.69 1.12 -15.94
CA TRP A 81 -16.40 0.01 -16.57
C TRP A 81 -17.72 -0.30 -15.85
N ALA A 82 -17.70 -0.37 -14.52
CA ALA A 82 -18.91 -0.59 -13.71
C ALA A 82 -19.93 0.56 -13.87
N PHE A 83 -19.46 1.81 -13.94
CA PHE A 83 -20.31 2.97 -14.17
C PHE A 83 -20.98 2.94 -15.56
N PHE A 84 -20.23 2.68 -16.63
CA PHE A 84 -20.80 2.62 -17.98
C PHE A 84 -21.74 1.42 -18.16
N SER A 85 -21.40 0.27 -17.57
CA SER A 85 -22.24 -0.93 -17.63
C SER A 85 -23.58 -0.76 -16.91
N SER A 86 -23.63 0.05 -15.84
CA SER A 86 -24.88 0.37 -15.13
C SER A 86 -25.67 1.53 -15.74
N SER A 87 -25.06 2.29 -16.65
CA SER A 87 -25.69 3.41 -17.36
C SER A 87 -26.27 3.02 -18.73
N ILE A 88 -26.05 1.78 -19.17
CA ILE A 88 -26.67 1.14 -20.34
C ILE A 88 -27.89 0.35 -19.88
#